data_AF-A0A0D0AL45-F1
#
_entry.id   AF-A0A0D0AL45-F1
#
_cell.length_a   1.000
_cell.length_b   1.000
_cell.length_c   1.000
_cell.angle_alpha   90.00
_cell.angle_beta   90.00
_cell.angle_gamma   90.00
#
_symmetry.space_group_name_H-M   'P 1'
#
loop_
_entity.id
_entity.type
_entity.pdbx_description
1 polymer ?
#
loop_
_entity_poly.entity_id
_entity_poly.type
_entity_poly.pdbx_seq_one_letter_code
_entity_poly.pdbx_strand_id
1 'polypeptide(L)'
;MSENGWTDDQIGLKRFKKSFIPQSKAHSNSTKPILLLYNGHRSHIGLDWIKHVQQNNIILFCLPPHTSHHLQPLDVSCFSPLQTAWFNCYNAILSNTGELMELQDIVKEYWAARAKAFQESMILQAWHKSGICPLNPGIFTDADFAPSIMSSTKVQLPKSFPRHIP
;
A
#
# COMPACT_ATOMS: atom_id res chain seq x y z
N MET A 1 16.41 9.62 -0.78
CA MET A 1 15.47 9.47 -1.90
C MET A 1 16.22 9.86 -3.16
N SER A 2 15.74 9.55 -4.36
CA SER A 2 16.35 10.10 -5.57
C SER A 2 16.11 11.61 -5.58
N GLU A 3 16.85 12.35 -6.40
CA GLU A 3 16.70 13.80 -6.52
C GLU A 3 15.29 14.22 -6.99
N ASN A 4 14.56 13.34 -7.69
CA ASN A 4 13.20 13.60 -8.14
C ASN A 4 12.11 13.02 -7.20
N GLY A 5 12.49 12.47 -6.03
CA GLY A 5 11.55 11.94 -5.05
C GLY A 5 10.96 10.57 -5.36
N TRP A 6 11.23 10.00 -6.55
CA TRP A 6 10.80 8.66 -6.92
C TRP A 6 11.68 7.58 -6.24
N THR A 7 11.16 6.35 -6.17
CA THR A 7 11.99 5.21 -5.79
C THR A 7 12.44 4.54 -7.08
N ASP A 8 13.73 4.70 -7.41
CA ASP A 8 14.36 3.90 -8.46
C ASP A 8 14.73 2.49 -7.92
N ASP A 9 15.12 1.60 -8.84
CA ASP A 9 15.46 0.21 -8.53
C ASP A 9 16.60 0.09 -7.50
N GLN A 10 17.56 1.03 -7.52
CA GLN A 10 18.70 1.02 -6.61
C GLN A 10 18.29 1.43 -5.19
N ILE A 11 17.43 2.44 -5.06
CA ILE A 11 16.88 2.90 -3.79
C ILE A 11 15.95 1.84 -3.22
N GLY A 12 15.13 1.21 -4.05
CA GLY A 12 14.33 0.06 -3.68
C GLY A 12 15.21 -1.03 -3.07
N LEU A 13 16.30 -1.39 -3.75
CA LEU A 13 17.16 -2.49 -3.32
C LEU A 13 17.90 -2.14 -2.04
N LYS A 14 18.34 -0.88 -1.91
CA LYS A 14 18.93 -0.36 -0.68
C LYS A 14 17.96 -0.44 0.49
N ARG A 15 16.69 -0.07 0.32
CA ARG A 15 15.65 -0.19 1.36
C ARG A 15 15.37 -1.64 1.71
N PHE A 16 15.30 -2.52 0.72
CA PHE A 16 15.11 -3.95 0.93
C PHE A 16 16.23 -4.55 1.79
N LYS A 17 17.49 -4.25 1.44
CA LYS A 17 18.67 -4.73 2.16
C LYS A 17 18.83 -4.13 3.56
N LYS A 18 18.63 -2.82 3.70
CA LYS A 18 18.92 -2.10 4.95
C LYS A 18 17.78 -2.10 5.96
N SER A 19 16.53 -2.28 5.50
CA SER A 19 15.35 -2.17 6.36
C SER A 19 14.53 -3.45 6.36
N PHE A 20 14.06 -3.91 5.19
CA PHE A 20 13.14 -5.05 5.13
C PHE A 20 13.77 -6.34 5.66
N ILE A 21 14.96 -6.73 5.16
CA ILE A 21 15.59 -8.00 5.56
C ILE A 21 15.89 -8.04 7.07
N PRO A 22 16.57 -7.03 7.67
CA PRO A 22 16.86 -7.06 9.10
C PRO A 22 15.59 -7.08 9.96
N GLN A 23 14.60 -6.25 9.63
CA GLN A 23 13.36 -6.17 10.40
C GLN A 23 12.55 -7.46 10.30
N SER A 24 12.44 -8.04 9.10
CA SER A 24 11.69 -9.29 8.89
C SER A 24 12.35 -10.44 9.64
N LYS A 25 13.69 -10.55 9.57
CA LYS A 25 14.44 -11.58 10.30
C LYS A 25 14.26 -11.49 11.80
N ALA A 26 14.30 -10.27 12.36
CA ALA A 26 14.11 -10.03 13.79
C ALA A 26 12.72 -10.47 14.32
N HIS A 27 11.71 -10.54 13.45
CA HIS A 27 10.34 -10.94 13.80
C HIS A 27 9.94 -12.31 13.21
N SER A 28 10.89 -13.05 12.63
CA SER A 28 10.65 -14.34 11.99
C SER A 28 11.19 -15.50 12.81
N ASN A 29 10.64 -16.69 12.60
CA ASN A 29 11.26 -17.93 13.06
C ASN A 29 12.40 -18.29 12.08
N SER A 30 13.62 -18.41 12.58
CA SER A 30 14.83 -18.71 11.79
C SER A 30 14.75 -20.03 11.00
N THR A 31 13.84 -20.94 11.36
CA THR A 31 13.64 -22.24 10.70
C THR A 31 12.66 -22.18 9.52
N LYS A 32 11.90 -21.08 9.36
CA LYS A 32 10.90 -20.93 8.31
C LYS A 32 11.29 -19.86 7.29
N PRO A 33 10.99 -20.05 5.99
CA PRO A 33 11.20 -19.01 5.01
C PRO A 33 10.26 -17.82 5.26
N ILE A 34 10.69 -16.62 4.87
CA ILE A 34 9.88 -15.41 4.92
C ILE A 34 9.14 -15.27 3.58
N LEU A 35 7.81 -15.14 3.60
CA LEU A 35 7.02 -14.87 2.41
C LEU A 35 6.83 -13.35 2.23
N LEU A 36 7.26 -12.81 1.09
CA LEU A 36 7.02 -11.43 0.70
C LEU A 36 6.01 -11.37 -0.46
N LEU A 37 4.83 -10.84 -0.16
CA LEU A 37 3.79 -10.53 -1.13
C LEU A 37 4.03 -9.13 -1.71
N TYR A 38 3.95 -8.97 -3.03
CA TYR A 38 4.14 -7.68 -3.67
C TYR A 38 3.31 -7.54 -4.96
N ASN A 39 3.12 -6.31 -5.42
CA ASN A 39 2.24 -5.94 -6.54
C ASN A 39 2.86 -6.12 -7.94
N GLY A 40 4.01 -6.76 -8.08
CA GLY A 40 4.63 -6.99 -9.38
C GLY A 40 5.28 -5.76 -10.04
N HIS A 41 5.47 -4.65 -9.32
CA HIS A 41 6.11 -3.48 -9.89
C HIS A 41 7.55 -3.81 -10.36
N ARG A 42 7.91 -3.33 -11.57
CA ARG A 42 9.15 -3.70 -12.29
C ARG A 42 10.44 -3.42 -11.51
N SER A 43 10.40 -2.50 -10.55
CA SER A 43 11.54 -2.16 -9.69
C SER A 43 12.00 -3.27 -8.74
N HIS A 44 11.31 -4.41 -8.70
CA HIS A 44 11.59 -5.53 -7.80
C HIS A 44 12.10 -6.80 -8.50
N ILE A 45 12.47 -6.72 -9.79
CA ILE A 45 12.76 -7.90 -10.62
C ILE A 45 14.21 -7.93 -11.14
N GLY A 46 15.07 -7.01 -10.68
CA GLY A 46 16.49 -7.00 -11.04
C GLY A 46 17.25 -8.23 -10.51
N LEU A 47 18.30 -8.66 -11.22
CA LEU A 47 19.12 -9.83 -10.84
C LEU A 47 19.63 -9.75 -9.39
N ASP A 48 20.06 -8.58 -8.95
CA ASP A 48 20.57 -8.41 -7.59
C ASP A 48 19.48 -8.52 -6.51
N TRP A 49 18.23 -8.20 -6.85
CA TRP A 49 17.09 -8.42 -5.98
C TRP A 49 16.86 -9.92 -5.74
N ILE A 50 16.83 -10.68 -6.84
CA ILE A 50 16.63 -12.14 -6.82
C ILE A 50 17.74 -12.82 -6.01
N LYS A 51 19.01 -12.42 -6.22
CA LYS A 51 20.14 -12.94 -5.43
C LYS A 51 19.94 -12.71 -3.93
N HIS A 52 19.54 -11.49 -3.54
CA HIS A 52 19.35 -11.17 -2.12
C HIS A 52 18.16 -11.90 -1.49
N VAL A 53 17.07 -12.09 -2.24
CA VAL A 53 15.93 -12.90 -1.82
C VAL A 53 16.35 -14.34 -1.54
N GLN A 54 17.06 -14.97 -2.49
CA GLN A 54 17.55 -16.35 -2.34
C GLN A 54 18.51 -16.50 -1.17
N GLN A 55 19.51 -15.61 -1.05
CA GLN A 55 20.49 -15.62 0.05
C GLN A 55 19.87 -15.49 1.45
N ASN A 56 18.67 -14.90 1.55
CA ASN A 56 18.01 -14.64 2.82
C ASN A 56 16.82 -15.57 3.09
N ASN A 57 16.65 -16.64 2.29
CA ASN A 57 15.53 -17.58 2.39
C ASN A 57 14.16 -16.88 2.35
N ILE A 58 14.04 -15.90 1.46
CA ILE A 58 12.80 -15.16 1.22
C ILE A 58 12.12 -15.76 -0.01
N ILE A 59 10.83 -16.00 0.07
CA ILE A 59 9.97 -16.41 -1.05
C ILE A 59 9.25 -15.16 -1.53
N LEU A 60 9.41 -14.83 -2.82
CA LEU A 60 8.63 -13.77 -3.45
C LEU A 60 7.34 -14.36 -4.03
N PHE A 61 6.22 -13.70 -3.76
CA PHE A 61 4.95 -14.00 -4.41
C PHE A 61 4.37 -12.72 -5.01
N CYS A 62 4.27 -12.71 -6.33
CA CYS A 62 3.67 -11.61 -7.08
C CYS A 62 2.16 -11.78 -7.06
N LEU A 63 1.44 -10.78 -6.56
CA LEU A 63 -0.02 -10.76 -6.62
C LEU A 63 -0.48 -10.60 -8.08
N PRO A 64 -1.61 -11.22 -8.48
CA PRO A 64 -2.16 -11.03 -9.81
C PRO A 64 -2.37 -9.54 -10.13
N PRO A 65 -2.15 -9.10 -11.38
CA PRO A 65 -2.33 -7.71 -11.77
C PRO A 65 -3.71 -7.18 -11.39
N HIS A 66 -3.78 -5.90 -10.99
CA HIS A 66 -5.01 -5.19 -10.62
C HIS A 66 -5.76 -5.77 -9.40
N THR A 67 -5.19 -6.70 -8.64
CA THR A 67 -5.85 -7.29 -7.45
C THR A 67 -5.43 -6.66 -6.13
N SER A 68 -4.57 -5.62 -6.12
CA SER A 68 -4.07 -5.00 -4.88
C SER A 68 -5.19 -4.60 -3.91
N HIS A 69 -6.28 -4.03 -4.43
CA HIS A 69 -7.45 -3.63 -3.65
C HIS A 69 -8.20 -4.79 -2.96
N HIS A 70 -7.99 -6.05 -3.38
CA HIS A 70 -8.54 -7.25 -2.73
C HIS A 70 -7.49 -8.06 -1.98
N LEU A 71 -6.29 -8.23 -2.54
CA LEU A 71 -5.30 -9.19 -2.05
C LEU A 71 -4.13 -8.55 -1.30
N GLN A 72 -3.91 -7.24 -1.40
CA GLN A 72 -2.78 -6.60 -0.71
C GLN A 72 -3.25 -6.12 0.67
N PRO A 73 -2.84 -6.77 1.79
CA PRO A 73 -3.41 -6.47 3.11
C PRO A 73 -3.26 -4.99 3.51
N LEU A 74 -2.13 -4.40 3.15
CA LEU A 74 -1.86 -2.99 3.42
C LEU A 74 -2.91 -2.06 2.76
N ASP A 75 -3.27 -2.35 1.51
CA ASP A 75 -4.23 -1.54 0.75
C ASP A 75 -5.67 -1.82 1.22
N VAL A 76 -5.98 -3.09 1.51
CA VAL A 76 -7.31 -3.54 1.94
C VAL A 76 -7.74 -2.93 3.27
N SER A 77 -6.82 -2.74 4.23
CA SER A 77 -7.23 -2.32 5.58
C SER A 77 -6.26 -1.46 6.38
N CYS A 78 -4.97 -1.36 6.02
CA CYS A 78 -4.02 -0.59 6.85
C CYS A 78 -3.89 0.88 6.41
N PHE A 79 -3.90 1.16 5.10
CA PHE A 79 -3.63 2.50 4.59
C PHE A 79 -4.79 3.47 4.77
N SER A 80 -6.05 3.03 4.67
CA SER A 80 -7.20 3.92 4.88
C SER A 80 -7.26 4.49 6.32
N PRO A 81 -7.11 3.66 7.38
CA PRO A 81 -7.01 4.18 8.74
C PRO A 81 -5.79 5.09 8.96
N LEU A 82 -4.64 4.76 8.37
CA LEU A 82 -3.45 5.61 8.44
C LEU A 82 -3.71 6.99 7.83
N GLN A 83 -4.27 7.02 6.62
CA GLN A 83 -4.59 8.25 5.91
C GLN A 83 -5.58 9.10 6.73
N THR A 84 -6.60 8.47 7.32
CA THR A 84 -7.56 9.15 8.20
C THR A 84 -6.89 9.73 9.44
N ALA A 85 -6.06 8.93 10.13
CA ALA A 85 -5.34 9.37 11.32
C ALA A 85 -4.37 10.52 11.01
N TRP A 86 -3.69 10.45 9.86
CA TRP A 86 -2.79 11.48 9.38
C TRP A 86 -3.53 12.80 9.08
N PHE A 87 -4.65 12.75 8.35
CA PHE A 87 -5.44 13.94 8.07
C PHE A 87 -6.02 14.57 9.34
N ASN A 88 -6.49 13.76 10.29
CA ASN A 88 -6.98 14.25 11.57
C ASN A 88 -5.87 14.94 12.38
N CYS A 89 -4.66 14.38 12.39
CA CYS A 89 -3.50 14.99 13.02
C CYS A 89 -3.15 16.34 12.38
N TYR A 90 -3.08 16.38 11.05
CA TYR A 90 -2.79 17.60 10.31
C TYR A 90 -3.83 18.70 10.56
N ASN A 91 -5.12 18.36 10.49
CA ASN A 91 -6.22 19.29 10.74
C ASN A 91 -6.25 19.78 12.18
N ALA A 92 -5.90 18.93 13.16
CA ALA A 92 -5.82 19.32 14.55
C ALA A 92 -4.69 20.35 14.79
N ILE A 93 -3.52 20.17 14.17
CA ILE A 93 -2.43 21.14 14.26
C ILE A 93 -2.88 22.48 13.66
N LEU A 94 -3.39 22.47 12.42
CA LEU A 94 -3.86 23.67 11.75
C LEU A 94 -4.95 24.40 12.57
N SER A 95 -5.88 23.66 13.15
CA SER A 95 -6.96 24.24 13.97
C SER A 95 -6.46 24.81 15.31
N ASN A 96 -5.40 24.24 15.89
CA ASN A 96 -4.91 24.64 17.21
C ASN A 96 -3.88 25.77 17.14
N THR A 97 -3.03 25.79 16.10
CA THR A 97 -1.97 26.80 15.94
C THR A 97 -2.34 27.90 14.96
N GLY A 98 -3.27 27.64 14.04
CA GLY A 98 -3.55 28.53 12.90
C GLY A 98 -2.52 28.41 11.77
N GLU A 99 -1.54 27.51 11.89
CA GLU A 99 -0.41 27.36 10.98
C GLU A 99 -0.33 25.94 10.40
N LEU A 100 0.26 25.82 9.21
CA LEU A 100 0.51 24.53 8.59
C LEU A 100 1.60 23.78 9.36
N MET A 101 1.52 22.44 9.37
CA MET A 101 2.56 21.59 9.95
C MET A 101 3.92 21.83 9.29
N GLU A 102 4.96 22.05 10.10
CA GLU A 102 6.32 22.21 9.63
C GLU A 102 6.93 20.89 9.15
N LEU A 103 7.83 20.98 8.16
CA LEU A 103 8.51 19.80 7.58
C LEU A 103 9.25 18.97 8.62
N GLN A 104 9.81 19.61 9.65
CA GLN A 104 10.56 18.94 10.73
C GLN A 104 9.67 18.05 11.60
N ASP A 105 8.38 18.39 11.73
CA ASP A 105 7.43 17.64 12.55
C ASP A 105 6.76 16.49 11.79
N ILE A 106 6.77 16.51 10.45
CA ILE A 106 6.08 15.51 9.62
C ILE A 106 6.46 14.08 10.04
N VAL A 107 7.74 13.80 10.25
CA VAL A 107 8.20 12.44 10.60
C VAL A 107 7.66 12.02 11.96
N LYS A 108 7.74 12.90 12.96
CA LYS A 108 7.27 12.65 14.34
C LYS A 108 5.77 12.40 14.35
N GLU A 109 5.00 13.28 13.72
CA GLU A 109 3.54 13.20 13.69
C GLU A 109 3.06 12.00 12.87
N TYR A 110 3.77 11.69 11.77
CA TYR A 110 3.46 10.51 10.95
C TYR A 110 3.69 9.21 11.74
N TRP A 111 4.76 9.14 12.53
CA TRP A 111 5.00 8.00 13.41
C TRP A 111 3.89 7.82 14.44
N ALA A 112 3.38 8.91 15.03
CA ALA A 112 2.27 8.86 15.96
C ALA A 112 0.96 8.40 15.28
N ALA A 113 0.66 8.92 14.08
CA ALA A 113 -0.49 8.50 13.29
C ALA A 113 -0.38 7.01 12.89
N ARG A 114 0.81 6.58 12.48
CA ARG A 114 1.10 5.18 12.12
C ARG A 114 0.92 4.25 13.31
N ALA A 115 1.38 4.62 14.49
CA ALA A 115 1.19 3.82 15.69
C ALA A 115 -0.31 3.61 15.98
N LYS A 116 -1.16 4.63 15.78
CA LYS A 116 -2.61 4.52 15.96
C LYS A 116 -3.29 3.63 14.91
N ALA A 117 -2.81 3.67 13.66
CA ALA A 117 -3.41 2.92 12.57
C ALA A 117 -2.97 1.45 12.49
N PHE A 118 -1.68 1.17 12.75
CA PHE A 118 -1.08 -0.16 12.65
C PHE A 118 -1.14 -0.92 13.98
N GLN A 119 -2.37 -1.15 14.45
CA GLN A 119 -2.63 -2.00 15.62
C GLN A 119 -2.62 -3.48 15.19
N GLU A 120 -2.22 -4.38 16.10
CA GLU A 120 -2.15 -5.82 15.82
C GLU A 120 -3.49 -6.37 15.30
N SER A 121 -4.60 -5.98 15.93
CA SER A 121 -5.95 -6.38 15.52
C SER A 121 -6.28 -5.95 14.08
N MET A 122 -5.83 -4.76 13.67
CA MET A 122 -6.03 -4.25 12.30
C MET A 122 -5.17 -5.02 11.30
N ILE A 123 -3.93 -5.34 11.66
CA ILE A 123 -3.02 -6.13 10.82
C ILE A 123 -3.61 -7.53 10.60
N LEU A 124 -4.07 -8.21 11.66
CA LEU A 124 -4.68 -9.53 11.55
C LEU A 124 -5.97 -9.50 10.72
N GLN A 125 -6.81 -8.49 10.90
CA GLN A 125 -8.00 -8.31 10.06
C GLN A 125 -7.64 -8.06 8.60
N ALA A 126 -6.57 -7.32 8.32
CA ALA A 126 -6.11 -7.08 6.95
C ALA A 126 -5.77 -8.39 6.23
N TRP A 127 -5.06 -9.30 6.90
CA TRP A 127 -4.72 -10.63 6.36
C TRP A 127 -5.95 -11.51 6.13
N HIS A 128 -6.93 -11.43 7.03
CA HIS A 128 -8.17 -12.17 6.91
C HIS A 128 -9.02 -11.64 5.75
N LYS A 129 -9.20 -10.31 5.67
CA LYS A 129 -9.97 -9.67 4.60
C LYS A 129 -9.35 -9.84 3.23
N SER A 130 -8.02 -9.94 3.15
CA SER A 130 -7.33 -10.23 1.90
C SER A 130 -7.35 -11.71 1.51
N GLY A 131 -7.98 -12.57 2.33
CA GLY A 131 -8.13 -14.01 2.03
C GLY A 131 -6.81 -14.77 1.97
N ILE A 132 -5.74 -14.21 2.55
CA ILE A 132 -4.41 -14.85 2.55
C ILE A 132 -4.21 -15.67 3.82
N CYS A 133 -4.67 -15.16 4.96
CA CYS A 133 -4.58 -15.87 6.24
C CYS A 133 -5.85 -15.65 7.08
N PRO A 134 -6.74 -16.66 7.19
CA PRO A 134 -6.66 -17.96 6.52
C PRO A 134 -6.79 -17.83 5.00
N LEU A 135 -6.25 -18.80 4.27
CA LEU A 135 -6.37 -18.84 2.81
C LEU A 135 -7.85 -19.04 2.42
N ASN A 136 -8.40 -18.11 1.65
CA ASN A 136 -9.74 -18.19 1.10
C ASN A 136 -9.68 -18.13 -0.44
N PRO A 137 -9.73 -19.29 -1.12
CA PRO A 137 -9.76 -19.35 -2.58
C PRO A 137 -11.01 -18.70 -3.20
N GLY A 138 -12.11 -18.60 -2.45
CA GLY A 138 -13.38 -18.02 -2.89
C GLY A 138 -13.51 -16.52 -2.57
N ILE A 139 -12.40 -15.82 -2.36
CA ILE A 139 -12.44 -14.37 -2.08
C ILE A 139 -12.92 -13.54 -3.28
N PHE A 140 -12.71 -14.03 -4.50
CA PHE A 140 -13.30 -13.46 -5.70
C PHE A 140 -14.60 -14.17 -6.02
N THR A 141 -15.60 -13.36 -6.33
CA THR A 141 -16.93 -13.76 -6.75
C THR A 141 -17.09 -13.54 -8.26
N ASP A 142 -18.14 -14.10 -8.87
CA ASP A 142 -18.44 -13.89 -10.29
C ASP A 142 -18.60 -12.39 -10.65
N ALA A 143 -19.01 -11.57 -9.68
CA ALA A 143 -19.13 -10.12 -9.86
C ALA A 143 -17.77 -9.42 -10.05
N ASP A 144 -16.70 -9.93 -9.44
CA ASP A 144 -15.35 -9.37 -9.56
C ASP A 144 -14.74 -9.62 -10.96
N PHE A 145 -15.28 -10.59 -11.68
CA PHE A 145 -14.94 -10.89 -13.08
C PHE A 145 -15.92 -10.29 -14.08
N ALA A 146 -17.01 -9.65 -13.60
CA ALA A 146 -17.98 -9.02 -14.46
C ALA A 146 -17.35 -7.83 -15.20
N PRO A 147 -17.75 -7.57 -16.47
CA PRO A 147 -17.28 -6.40 -17.18
C PRO A 147 -17.66 -5.12 -16.45
N SER A 148 -16.79 -4.11 -16.51
CA SER A 148 -17.09 -2.80 -15.92
C SER A 148 -18.37 -2.23 -16.52
N ILE A 149 -19.28 -1.79 -15.66
CA ILE A 149 -20.50 -1.12 -16.10
C ILE A 149 -20.11 0.29 -16.56
N MET A 150 -20.46 0.65 -17.79
CA MET A 150 -20.33 2.04 -18.26
C MET A 150 -21.25 2.96 -17.44
N SER A 151 -20.69 3.56 -16.38
CA SER A 151 -21.39 4.57 -15.57
C SER A 151 -21.43 5.94 -16.25
N SER A 152 -20.62 6.15 -17.30
CA SER A 152 -20.56 7.39 -18.07
C SER A 152 -21.23 7.24 -19.44
N THR A 153 -22.56 7.29 -19.46
CA THR A 153 -23.35 7.56 -20.69
C THR A 153 -24.26 8.78 -20.55
N LYS A 154 -24.32 9.39 -19.35
CA LYS A 154 -25.01 10.66 -19.15
C LYS A 154 -23.98 11.78 -19.22
N VAL A 155 -23.92 12.45 -20.37
CA VAL A 155 -23.19 13.71 -20.49
C VAL A 155 -23.85 14.71 -19.54
N GLN A 156 -23.22 14.95 -18.38
CA GLN A 156 -23.59 16.08 -17.53
C GLN A 156 -22.95 17.33 -18.11
N LEU A 157 -23.67 17.92 -19.06
CA LEU A 157 -23.32 19.20 -19.61
C LEU A 157 -23.68 20.32 -18.62
N PRO A 158 -22.82 21.33 -18.44
CA PRO A 158 -23.22 22.57 -17.79
C PRO A 158 -24.48 23.13 -18.46
N LYS A 159 -25.33 23.85 -17.71
CA LYS A 159 -26.53 24.50 -18.28
C LYS A 159 -26.21 25.44 -19.45
N SER A 160 -24.95 25.90 -19.55
CA SER A 160 -24.42 26.75 -20.62
C SER A 160 -24.01 26.00 -21.89
N PHE A 161 -24.05 24.67 -21.92
CA PHE A 161 -23.63 23.93 -23.10
C PHE A 161 -24.70 24.01 -24.20
N PRO A 162 -24.34 24.41 -25.43
CA PRO A 162 -25.29 24.55 -26.52
C PRO A 162 -25.85 23.18 -26.91
N ARG A 163 -27.19 23.07 -26.94
CA ARG A 163 -27.89 21.83 -27.34
C ARG A 163 -27.88 21.59 -28.85
N HIS A 164 -27.50 22.60 -29.62
CA HIS A 164 -27.35 22.54 -31.06
C HIS A 164 -26.01 23.15 -31.42
N ILE A 165 -25.16 22.33 -32.04
CA ILE A 165 -24.00 22.78 -32.79
C ILE A 165 -24.49 22.84 -34.26
N PRO A 166 -24.21 23.92 -35.01
CA PRO A 166 -24.57 24.01 -36.43
C PRO A 166 -23.93 22.90 -37.27
#